data_AF-A0A1Q5ZYZ0-F1
#
_entry.id   AF-A0A1Q5ZYZ0-F1
#
_cell.length_a   1.000
_cell.length_b   1.000
_cell.length_c   1.000
_cell.angle_alpha   90.00
_cell.angle_beta   90.00
_cell.angle_gamma   90.00
#
_symmetry.space_group_name_H-M   'P 1'
#
loop_
_entity.id
_entity.type
_entity.pdbx_description
1 polymer ?
#
loop_
_entity_poly.entity_id
_entity_poly.type
_entity_poly.pdbx_seq_one_letter_code
_entity_poly.pdbx_strand_id
1 'polypeptide(L)'
;MYIHCDLGSHILPEGWNPWKGDAMFPDKEKTTYYAEYNNYGKSAASNDRVSWSKQLSAKEAQDYVTLQNILAGPDKWNPGFNIYDGNK
;
A
#
# COMPACT_ATOMS: atom_id res chain seq x y z
N MET A 1 -0.15 0.49 -2.37
CA MET A 1 0.32 -0.13 -1.11
C MET A 1 -0.77 -1.04 -0.59
N TYR A 2 -0.41 -2.18 0.01
CA TYR A 2 -1.34 -3.08 0.69
C TYR A 2 -0.92 -3.23 2.16
N ILE A 3 -1.83 -2.93 3.09
CA ILE A 3 -1.58 -2.98 4.54
C ILE A 3 -2.69 -3.79 5.17
N HIS A 4 -2.34 -4.82 5.94
CA HIS A 4 -3.30 -5.69 6.64
C HIS A 4 -4.35 -6.33 5.70
N CYS A 5 -3.93 -6.70 4.49
CA CYS A 5 -4.80 -7.34 3.51
C CYS A 5 -4.69 -8.88 3.55
N ASP A 6 -5.80 -9.57 3.29
CA ASP A 6 -5.81 -11.00 2.95
C ASP A 6 -5.43 -11.19 1.47
N LEU A 7 -4.27 -11.80 1.22
CA LEU A 7 -3.73 -12.09 -0.10
C LEU A 7 -4.02 -13.54 -0.49
N GLY A 8 -4.98 -13.70 -1.40
CA GLY A 8 -5.38 -14.99 -1.94
C GLY A 8 -4.30 -15.67 -2.78
N SER A 9 -4.47 -16.97 -3.02
CA SER A 9 -3.46 -17.84 -3.67
C SER A 9 -3.19 -17.57 -5.15
N HIS A 10 -3.86 -16.58 -5.75
CA HIS A 10 -3.68 -16.21 -7.16
C HIS A 10 -2.55 -15.18 -7.35
N ILE A 11 -2.03 -14.61 -6.27
CA ILE A 11 -0.89 -13.69 -6.31
C ILE A 11 0.39 -14.52 -6.37
N LEU A 12 1.20 -14.24 -7.40
CA LEU A 12 2.50 -14.88 -7.62
C LEU A 12 3.51 -14.48 -6.52
N PRO A 13 4.51 -15.31 -6.20
CA PRO A 13 5.53 -14.99 -5.20
C PRO A 13 6.25 -13.65 -5.45
N GLU A 14 6.48 -13.30 -6.72
CA GLU A 14 7.09 -12.03 -7.13
C GLU A 14 6.23 -10.81 -6.75
N GLY A 15 4.91 -11.01 -6.64
CA GLY A 15 3.89 -10.04 -6.22
C GLY A 15 3.59 -8.95 -7.24
N TRP A 16 4.63 -8.32 -7.79
CA TRP A 16 4.52 -7.18 -8.69
C TRP A 16 5.22 -7.44 -10.01
N ASN A 17 4.68 -6.86 -11.08
CA ASN A 17 5.25 -6.97 -12.41
C ASN A 17 5.66 -5.58 -12.91
N PRO A 18 6.90 -5.40 -13.42
CA PRO A 18 7.32 -4.14 -14.00
C PRO A 18 6.61 -3.93 -15.33
N TRP A 19 5.94 -2.78 -15.47
CA TRP A 19 5.38 -2.38 -16.75
C TRP A 19 6.50 -1.91 -17.68
N LYS A 20 6.56 -2.44 -18.91
CA LYS A 20 7.52 -1.99 -19.92
C LYS A 20 7.17 -0.55 -20.32
N GLY A 21 8.01 0.38 -19.89
CA GLY A 21 7.81 1.80 -20.13
C GLY A 21 7.99 2.21 -21.60
N ASP A 22 7.96 3.51 -21.84
CA ASP A 22 8.21 4.11 -23.15
C ASP A 22 9.69 4.52 -23.29
N ALA A 23 10.06 5.10 -24.44
CA ALA A 23 11.43 5.52 -24.71
C ALA A 23 11.98 6.59 -23.74
N MET A 24 11.10 7.41 -23.16
CA MET A 24 11.48 8.46 -22.22
C MET A 24 11.56 7.94 -20.78
N PHE A 25 10.77 6.91 -20.45
CA PHE A 25 10.72 6.31 -19.12
C PHE A 25 10.63 4.78 -19.20
N PRO A 26 11.70 4.09 -19.59
CA PRO A 26 11.68 2.65 -19.85
C PRO A 26 11.50 1.80 -18.58
N ASP A 27 12.06 2.29 -17.45
CA ASP A 27 12.20 1.54 -16.20
C ASP A 27 11.32 2.14 -15.10
N LYS A 28 10.01 1.86 -15.14
CA LYS A 28 9.02 2.45 -14.21
C LYS A 28 9.25 2.02 -12.76
N GLU A 29 9.82 0.85 -12.55
CA GLU A 29 10.16 0.29 -11.25
C GLU A 29 11.18 1.15 -10.49
N LYS A 30 11.98 1.97 -11.19
CA LYS A 30 12.93 2.89 -10.54
C LYS A 30 12.26 4.09 -9.90
N THR A 31 11.02 4.40 -10.28
CA THR A 31 10.29 5.59 -9.81
C THR A 31 9.00 5.26 -9.06
N THR A 32 8.52 4.02 -9.18
CA THR A 32 7.30 3.59 -8.47
C THR A 32 7.56 3.36 -6.98
N TYR A 33 6.50 3.43 -6.18
CA TYR A 33 6.55 3.07 -4.76
C TYR A 33 5.47 2.03 -4.45
N TYR A 34 5.84 0.76 -4.59
CA TYR A 34 4.96 -0.36 -4.24
C TYR A 34 5.42 -0.97 -2.93
N ALA A 35 4.48 -1.07 -1.99
CA ALA A 35 4.78 -1.44 -0.62
C ALA A 35 3.71 -2.34 -0.02
N GLU A 36 4.14 -3.25 0.84
CA GLU A 36 3.32 -4.19 1.60
C GLU A 36 3.66 -4.11 3.09
N TYR A 37 2.65 -4.24 3.97
CA TYR A 37 2.83 -4.32 5.41
C TYR A 37 1.85 -5.30 6.06
N ASN A 38 2.38 -6.29 6.76
CA ASN A 38 1.63 -7.18 7.63
C ASN A 38 0.36 -7.77 6.95
N ASN A 39 0.50 -8.09 5.67
CA ASN A 39 -0.50 -8.84 4.93
C ASN A 39 -0.52 -10.29 5.42
N TYR A 40 -1.66 -10.96 5.25
CA TYR A 40 -1.87 -12.35 5.64
C TYR A 40 -2.56 -13.11 4.51
N GLY A 41 -2.74 -14.43 4.66
CA GLY A 41 -3.32 -15.27 3.61
C GLY A 41 -2.29 -16.09 2.84
N LYS A 42 -2.79 -16.85 1.85
CA LYS A 42 -2.03 -17.92 1.19
C LYS A 42 -0.81 -17.44 0.41
N SER A 43 -0.83 -16.20 -0.09
CA SER A 43 0.27 -15.61 -0.87
C SER A 43 0.93 -14.41 -0.18
N ALA A 44 0.77 -14.27 1.14
CA ALA A 44 1.33 -13.15 1.89
C ALA A 44 2.84 -13.25 2.19
N ALA A 45 3.44 -14.42 1.98
CA ALA A 45 4.90 -14.56 2.12
C ALA A 45 5.61 -13.60 1.16
N SER A 46 6.52 -12.79 1.70
CA SER A 46 7.17 -11.69 0.97
C SER A 46 8.60 -11.96 0.56
N ASN A 47 9.15 -13.13 0.89
CA ASN A 47 10.58 -13.44 0.70
C ASN A 47 11.00 -13.43 -0.78
N ASP A 48 10.08 -13.75 -1.68
CA ASP A 48 10.33 -13.85 -3.12
C ASP A 48 9.80 -12.63 -3.90
N ARG A 49 9.39 -11.57 -3.20
CA ARG A 49 8.93 -10.34 -3.85
C ARG A 49 10.05 -9.71 -4.65
N VAL A 50 9.69 -9.08 -5.77
CA VAL A 50 10.64 -8.31 -6.56
C VAL A 50 11.39 -7.30 -5.69
N SER A 51 12.70 -7.18 -5.90
CA SER A 51 13.61 -6.42 -5.04
C SER A 51 13.34 -4.92 -5.00
N TRP A 52 12.64 -4.39 -6.01
CA TRP A 52 12.23 -2.99 -6.08
C TRP A 52 10.92 -2.71 -5.33
N SER A 53 10.20 -3.75 -4.89
CA SER A 53 9.07 -3.59 -3.98
C SER A 53 9.56 -3.46 -2.54
N LYS A 54 8.77 -2.79 -1.70
CA LYS A 54 9.13 -2.49 -0.31
C LYS A 54 8.28 -3.28 0.67
N GLN A 55 8.93 -3.99 1.58
CA GLN A 55 8.28 -4.44 2.82
C GLN A 55 8.48 -3.34 3.86
N LEU A 56 7.37 -2.79 4.38
CA LEU A 56 7.45 -1.72 5.37
C LEU A 56 7.79 -2.30 6.74
N SER A 57 8.60 -1.58 7.50
CA SER A 57 8.68 -1.74 8.94
C SER A 57 7.43 -1.20 9.63
N ALA A 58 7.21 -1.59 10.89
CA ALA A 58 6.12 -1.04 11.69
C ALA A 58 6.20 0.49 11.82
N LYS A 59 7.41 1.06 11.84
CA LYS A 59 7.62 2.51 11.88
C LYS A 59 7.21 3.18 10.58
N GLU A 60 7.64 2.64 9.43
CA GLU A 60 7.24 3.18 8.13
C GLU A 60 5.73 3.04 7.90
N ALA A 61 5.11 1.97 8.39
CA ALA A 61 3.67 1.75 8.24
C ALA A 61 2.80 2.75 9.02
N GLN A 62 3.31 3.33 10.12
CA GLN A 62 2.55 4.30 10.93
C GLN A 62 2.07 5.50 10.12
N ASP A 63 2.83 5.89 9.10
CA ASP A 63 2.49 7.00 8.21
C ASP A 63 1.30 6.68 7.30
N TYR A 64 0.87 5.41 7.20
CA TYR A 64 -0.12 4.97 6.22
C TYR A 64 -1.33 4.21 6.81
N VAL A 65 -1.27 3.77 8.07
CA VAL A 65 -2.31 2.91 8.69
C VAL A 65 -3.59 3.65 9.08
N THR A 66 -3.62 4.99 9.05
CA THR A 66 -4.80 5.76 9.46
C THR A 66 -5.43 6.50 8.29
N LEU A 67 -6.77 6.62 8.30
CA LEU A 67 -7.50 7.40 7.30
C LEU A 67 -7.07 8.88 7.33
N GLN A 68 -6.75 9.43 8.50
CA GLN A 68 -6.30 10.81 8.62
C GLN A 68 -4.96 11.04 7.91
N ASN A 69 -3.99 10.13 8.06
CA ASN A 69 -2.69 10.30 7.41
C ASN A 69 -2.79 10.26 5.87
N ILE A 70 -3.78 9.53 5.34
CA ILE A 70 -3.96 9.35 3.89
C ILE A 70 -4.93 10.37 3.27
N LEU A 71 -6.05 10.65 3.94
CA LEU A 71 -7.19 11.35 3.35
C LEU A 71 -7.40 12.77 3.90
N ALA A 72 -6.73 13.17 4.98
CA ALA A 72 -6.99 14.48 5.59
C ALA A 72 -6.67 15.63 4.63
N GLY A 73 -5.58 15.54 3.86
CA GLY A 73 -5.20 16.60 2.93
C GLY A 73 -5.12 18.01 3.57
N PRO A 74 -5.15 19.07 2.74
CA PRO A 74 -5.13 20.45 3.22
C PRO A 74 -6.42 20.88 3.93
N ASP A 75 -7.56 20.27 3.60
CA ASP A 75 -8.90 20.60 4.10
C ASP A 75 -9.28 19.84 5.38
N LYS A 76 -8.41 18.94 5.84
CA LYS A 76 -8.58 18.11 7.03
C LYS A 76 -9.80 17.19 6.94
N TRP A 77 -10.10 16.67 5.75
CA TRP A 77 -11.23 15.78 5.55
C TRP A 77 -11.13 14.53 6.44
N ASN A 78 -12.18 14.27 7.21
CA ASN A 78 -12.30 13.06 8.01
C ASN A 78 -13.59 12.32 7.62
N PRO A 79 -13.50 11.26 6.80
CA PRO A 79 -14.70 10.53 6.34
C PRO A 79 -15.42 9.77 7.46
N GLY A 80 -14.77 9.53 8.61
CA GLY A 80 -15.39 8.94 9.78
C GLY A 80 -16.04 9.97 10.72
N PHE A 81 -15.87 11.27 10.46
CA PHE A 81 -16.51 12.32 11.23
C PHE A 81 -17.89 12.63 10.64
N ASN A 82 -18.93 12.05 11.24
CA ASN A 82 -20.30 12.32 10.85
C ASN A 82 -20.86 13.46 11.71
N ILE A 83 -21.25 14.58 11.08
CA ILE A 83 -21.84 15.74 11.79
C ILE A 83 -23.17 15.44 12.48
N TYR A 84 -23.77 14.28 12.19
CA TYR A 84 -25.01 13.80 12.80
C TYR A 84 -24.80 12.96 14.06
N ASP A 85 -23.57 12.52 14.35
CA ASP A 85 -23.25 11.72 15.54
C ASP A 85 -23.00 12.59 16.78
N GLY A 86 -23.01 13.92 16.62
CA GLY A 86 -22.80 14.91 17.68
C GLY A 86 -24.06 15.42 18.38
N ASN A 87 -25.25 14.91 18.06
CA ASN A 87 -26.51 15.24 18.74
C ASN A 87 -27.34 13.98 19.03
N LYS A 88 -26.86 13.16 19.98
CA LYS A 88 -27.70 12.41 20.92
C LYS A 88 -27.07 12.47 22.30
#